data_AF-A0A2N1URQ7-F1
#
_entry.id   AF-A0A2N1URQ7-F1
#
_cell.length_a   1.000
_cell.length_b   1.000
_cell.length_c   1.000
_cell.angle_alpha   90.00
_cell.angle_beta   90.00
_cell.angle_gamma   90.00
#
_symmetry.space_group_name_H-M   'P 1'
#
loop_
_entity.id
_entity.type
_entity.pdbx_description
1 polymer ?
#
loop_
_entity_poly.entity_id
_entity_poly.type
_entity_poly.pdbx_seq_one_letter_code
_entity_poly.pdbx_strand_id
1 'polypeptide(L)'
;MHPQTYMAGDVPQPVQMSLKSLLPGSRVLSSSVWGELSYRQFLGHHLGWKDAKAAAEGWQGDRYEVLETPDGLVFAFFSLWDDEAEAEAFFASWRKALAVRSAAAMPAAGGTVDIGQKRTWAEIKGRGVAIVESLSVAQTARISAIAAAWREASSQSVPLSQPLRRPD
;
A
#
# COMPACT_ATOMS: atom_id res chain seq x y z
N MET A 1 -6.76 -11.91 -5.53
CA MET A 1 -6.21 -13.26 -5.61
C MET A 1 -6.42 -13.75 -7.02
N HIS A 2 -5.34 -13.99 -7.76
CA HIS A 2 -5.39 -14.42 -9.15
C HIS A 2 -5.95 -15.85 -9.22
N PRO A 3 -6.79 -16.21 -10.20
CA PRO A 3 -7.28 -17.57 -10.34
C PRO A 3 -6.16 -18.62 -10.43
N GLN A 4 -5.04 -18.27 -11.07
CA GLN A 4 -3.90 -19.18 -11.22
C GLN A 4 -3.10 -19.37 -9.92
N THR A 5 -2.86 -18.31 -9.12
CA THR A 5 -2.21 -18.45 -7.80
C THR A 5 -3.12 -19.11 -6.78
N TYR A 6 -4.43 -18.84 -6.83
CA TYR A 6 -5.42 -19.59 -6.06
C TYR A 6 -5.40 -21.09 -6.39
N MET A 7 -5.35 -21.43 -7.69
CA MET A 7 -5.24 -22.83 -8.13
C MET A 7 -3.89 -23.48 -7.79
N ALA A 8 -2.83 -22.69 -7.64
CA ALA A 8 -1.51 -23.15 -7.21
C ALA A 8 -1.37 -23.30 -5.68
N GLY A 9 -2.34 -22.81 -4.89
CA GLY A 9 -2.31 -22.84 -3.42
C GLY A 9 -1.52 -21.70 -2.77
N ASP A 10 -1.10 -20.70 -3.56
CA ASP A 10 -0.39 -19.52 -3.08
C ASP A 10 -1.36 -18.60 -2.34
N VAL A 11 -1.18 -18.47 -1.02
CA VAL A 11 -2.00 -17.59 -0.17
C VAL A 11 -1.36 -16.20 -0.05
N PRO A 12 -2.16 -15.11 -0.03
CA PRO A 12 -1.59 -13.77 0.13
C PRO A 12 -0.86 -13.64 1.47
N GLN A 13 0.26 -12.93 1.46
CA GLN A 13 1.06 -12.66 2.65
C GLN A 13 0.32 -11.70 3.59
N PRO A 14 0.21 -12.02 4.89
CA PRO A 14 -0.40 -11.12 5.84
C PRO A 14 0.51 -9.92 6.08
N VAL A 15 0.09 -8.73 5.65
CA VAL A 15 0.76 -7.48 6.00
C VAL A 15 0.42 -7.12 7.44
N GLN A 16 1.39 -7.25 8.36
CA GLN A 16 1.23 -7.00 9.80
C GLN A 16 1.64 -5.57 10.17
N MET A 17 0.90 -4.58 9.69
CA MET A 17 1.14 -3.16 9.99
C MET A 17 -0.13 -2.50 10.54
N SER A 18 0.02 -1.65 11.56
CA SER A 18 -1.09 -0.82 12.07
C SER A 18 -0.59 0.55 12.49
N LEU A 19 -1.34 1.60 12.15
CA LEU A 19 -1.03 2.97 12.55
C LEU A 19 -1.58 3.36 13.92
N LYS A 20 -2.46 2.55 14.52
CA LYS A 20 -3.14 2.89 15.78
C LYS A 20 -2.15 3.23 16.91
N SER A 21 -1.07 2.46 17.04
CA SER A 21 -0.04 2.69 18.06
C SER A 21 0.87 3.90 17.74
N LEU A 22 0.98 4.26 16.47
CA LEU A 22 1.85 5.33 15.98
C LEU A 22 1.15 6.70 15.96
N LEU A 23 -0.19 6.70 15.96
CA LEU A 23 -1.05 7.87 16.02
C LEU A 23 -1.86 7.86 17.33
N PRO A 24 -1.32 8.39 18.44
CA PRO A 24 -2.01 8.41 19.73
C PRO A 24 -3.36 9.12 19.66
N GLY A 25 -4.34 8.61 20.40
CA GLY A 25 -5.71 9.13 20.40
C GLY A 25 -6.52 8.78 19.15
N SER A 26 -5.97 7.99 18.22
CA SER A 26 -6.69 7.52 17.05
C SER A 26 -7.57 6.30 17.35
N ARG A 27 -8.63 6.16 16.55
CA ARG A 27 -9.55 5.02 16.55
C ARG A 27 -9.63 4.44 15.14
N VAL A 28 -9.40 3.14 15.01
CA VAL A 28 -9.56 2.44 13.73
C VAL A 28 -11.04 2.38 13.40
N LEU A 29 -11.44 2.99 12.29
CA LEU A 29 -12.80 2.92 11.75
C LEU A 29 -12.99 1.71 10.85
N SER A 30 -11.98 1.40 10.05
CA SER A 30 -11.97 0.26 9.14
C SER A 30 -10.55 -0.25 8.97
N SER A 31 -10.38 -1.56 8.95
CA SER A 31 -9.15 -2.22 8.50
C SER A 31 -9.54 -3.50 7.80
N SER A 32 -8.99 -3.72 6.61
CA SER A 32 -9.19 -4.95 5.85
C SER A 32 -8.08 -5.07 4.80
N VAL A 33 -8.24 -6.08 3.96
CA VAL A 33 -7.47 -6.26 2.73
C VAL A 33 -8.34 -5.85 1.54
N TRP A 34 -7.74 -5.21 0.54
CA TRP A 34 -8.40 -4.96 -0.74
C TRP A 34 -8.28 -6.17 -1.66
N GLY A 35 -7.08 -6.75 -1.73
CA GLY A 35 -6.78 -7.80 -2.67
C GLY A 35 -6.63 -7.28 -4.10
N GLU A 36 -5.95 -8.09 -4.91
CA GLU A 36 -5.63 -7.82 -6.31
C GLU A 36 -6.79 -7.24 -7.16
N LEU A 37 -8.01 -7.80 -7.04
CA LEU A 37 -9.15 -7.39 -7.86
C LEU A 37 -9.56 -5.94 -7.56
N SER A 38 -9.54 -5.55 -6.29
CA SER A 38 -9.91 -4.20 -5.88
C SER A 38 -8.88 -3.17 -6.35
N TYR A 39 -7.58 -3.50 -6.46
CA TYR A 39 -6.62 -2.62 -7.14
C TYR A 39 -6.95 -2.41 -8.59
N ARG A 40 -7.25 -3.50 -9.31
CA ARG A 40 -7.57 -3.42 -10.73
C ARG A 40 -8.81 -2.56 -10.96
N GLN A 41 -9.80 -2.66 -10.07
CA GLN A 41 -11.00 -1.81 -10.12
C GLN A 41 -10.67 -0.34 -9.83
N PHE A 42 -9.93 -0.06 -8.75
CA PHE A 42 -9.54 1.31 -8.38
C PHE A 42 -8.70 1.98 -9.47
N LEU A 43 -7.62 1.34 -9.90
CA LEU A 43 -6.75 1.83 -10.96
C LEU A 43 -7.49 1.89 -12.30
N GLY A 44 -8.36 0.91 -12.60
CA GLY A 44 -9.11 0.83 -13.84
C GLY A 44 -10.08 2.00 -14.02
N HIS A 45 -10.65 2.50 -12.93
CA HIS A 45 -11.51 3.69 -12.95
C HIS A 45 -10.75 4.96 -13.40
N HIS A 46 -9.44 5.03 -13.17
CA HIS A 46 -8.64 6.24 -13.42
C HIS A 46 -7.70 6.12 -14.63
N LEU A 47 -7.20 4.92 -14.92
CA LEU A 47 -6.17 4.66 -15.93
C LEU A 47 -6.65 3.75 -17.08
N GLY A 48 -7.82 3.14 -16.94
CA GLY A 48 -8.30 2.10 -17.84
C GLY A 48 -7.81 0.69 -17.46
N TRP A 49 -8.56 -0.31 -17.93
CA TRP A 49 -8.42 -1.69 -17.44
C TRP A 49 -7.09 -2.37 -17.79
N LYS A 50 -6.52 -2.05 -18.96
CA LYS A 50 -5.24 -2.64 -19.41
C LYS A 50 -4.10 -2.25 -18.46
N ASP A 51 -3.97 -0.97 -18.19
CA ASP A 51 -2.91 -0.43 -17.32
C ASP A 51 -3.13 -0.87 -15.88
N ALA A 52 -4.39 -0.91 -15.43
CA ALA A 52 -4.75 -1.39 -14.11
C ALA A 52 -4.42 -2.88 -13.87
N LYS A 53 -4.57 -3.72 -14.91
CA LYS A 53 -4.18 -5.13 -14.82
C LYS A 53 -2.67 -5.26 -14.67
N ALA A 54 -1.91 -4.61 -15.55
CA ALA A 54 -0.45 -4.65 -15.52
C ALA A 54 0.12 -4.09 -14.20
N ALA A 55 -0.48 -3.02 -13.67
CA ALA A 55 -0.06 -2.41 -12.41
C ALA A 55 -0.36 -3.26 -11.15
N ALA A 56 -1.21 -4.29 -11.27
CA ALA A 56 -1.58 -5.17 -10.16
C ALA A 56 -0.97 -6.58 -10.31
N GLU A 57 -0.18 -6.83 -11.36
CA GLU A 57 0.59 -8.06 -11.51
C GLU A 57 1.65 -8.14 -10.39
N GLY A 58 1.85 -9.35 -9.85
CA GLY A 58 2.79 -9.58 -8.76
C GLY A 58 2.33 -9.15 -7.36
N TRP A 59 1.06 -8.77 -7.19
CA TRP A 59 0.54 -8.44 -5.87
C TRP A 59 0.59 -9.67 -4.93
N GLN A 60 1.28 -9.52 -3.80
CA GLN A 60 1.49 -10.58 -2.81
C GLN A 60 0.64 -10.44 -1.55
N GLY A 61 0.13 -9.24 -1.26
CA GLY A 61 -0.60 -8.99 -0.02
C GLY A 61 -0.76 -7.51 0.24
N ASP A 62 -1.77 -7.15 1.02
CA ASP A 62 -1.96 -5.77 1.45
C ASP A 62 -2.68 -5.66 2.78
N ARG A 63 -2.73 -4.43 3.26
CA ARG A 63 -3.62 -3.98 4.31
C ARG A 63 -3.91 -2.50 4.11
N TYR A 64 -5.17 -2.12 4.31
CA TYR A 64 -5.52 -0.72 4.53
C TYR A 64 -6.06 -0.50 5.94
N GLU A 65 -5.92 0.75 6.40
CA GLU A 65 -6.55 1.25 7.61
C GLU A 65 -7.15 2.64 7.36
N VAL A 66 -8.36 2.86 7.85
CA VAL A 66 -8.96 4.18 8.00
C VAL A 66 -9.02 4.48 9.49
N LEU A 67 -8.34 5.53 9.92
CA LEU A 67 -8.30 5.95 11.32
C LEU A 67 -8.99 7.30 11.47
N GLU A 68 -9.83 7.41 12.48
CA GLU A 68 -10.27 8.68 13.01
C GLU A 68 -9.23 9.16 14.02
N THR A 69 -8.73 10.38 13.83
CA THR A 69 -7.80 11.04 14.74
C THR A 69 -8.43 12.34 15.25
N PRO A 70 -7.91 12.95 16.33
CA PRO A 70 -8.38 14.26 16.77
C PRO A 70 -8.33 15.34 15.68
N ASP A 71 -7.44 15.18 14.69
CA ASP A 71 -7.24 16.12 13.59
C ASP A 71 -7.99 15.74 12.30
N GLY A 72 -8.83 14.70 12.33
CA GLY A 72 -9.59 14.18 11.19
C GLY A 72 -9.19 12.78 10.74
N LEU A 73 -9.63 12.39 9.54
CA LEU A 73 -9.39 11.05 8.99
C LEU A 73 -7.97 10.90 8.43
N VAL A 74 -7.38 9.74 8.66
CA VAL A 74 -6.13 9.27 8.07
C VAL A 74 -6.41 7.97 7.34
N PHE A 75 -5.93 7.87 6.10
CA PHE A 75 -5.95 6.63 5.33
C PHE A 75 -4.53 6.10 5.20
N ALA A 76 -4.36 4.81 5.47
CA ALA A 76 -3.09 4.13 5.34
C ALA A 76 -3.24 2.90 4.48
N PHE A 77 -2.23 2.65 3.67
CA PHE A 77 -2.20 1.59 2.70
C PHE A 77 -0.80 0.98 2.62
N PHE A 78 -0.72 -0.33 2.79
CA PHE A 78 0.53 -1.09 2.83
C PHE A 78 0.40 -2.30 1.92
N SER A 79 1.38 -2.56 1.07
CA SER A 79 1.35 -3.69 0.13
C SER A 79 2.72 -4.32 -0.07
N LEU A 80 2.69 -5.59 -0.45
CA LEU A 80 3.85 -6.40 -0.83
C LEU A 80 3.67 -6.89 -2.26
N TRP A 81 4.80 -7.03 -2.95
CA TRP A 81 4.91 -7.44 -4.36
C TRP A 81 5.87 -8.63 -4.50
N ASP A 82 5.94 -9.29 -5.66
CA ASP A 82 6.89 -10.40 -5.89
C ASP A 82 8.31 -9.85 -5.88
N ASP A 83 8.52 -8.72 -6.56
CA ASP A 83 9.81 -8.04 -6.63
C ASP A 83 9.72 -6.50 -6.51
N GLU A 84 10.89 -5.86 -6.52
CA GLU A 84 11.02 -4.40 -6.43
C GLU A 84 10.52 -3.68 -7.69
N ALA A 85 10.68 -4.28 -8.87
CA ALA A 85 10.24 -3.67 -10.13
C ALA A 85 8.72 -3.60 -10.22
N GLU A 86 8.02 -4.63 -9.74
CA GLU A 86 6.56 -4.63 -9.65
C GLU A 86 6.04 -3.63 -8.62
N ALA A 87 6.69 -3.52 -7.46
CA ALA A 87 6.39 -2.50 -6.47
C ALA A 87 6.52 -1.07 -7.04
N GLU A 88 7.58 -0.82 -7.81
CA GLU A 88 7.79 0.45 -8.51
C GLU A 88 6.73 0.73 -9.58
N ALA A 89 6.38 -0.29 -10.38
CA ALA A 89 5.36 -0.17 -11.42
C ALA A 89 3.97 0.12 -10.84
N PHE A 90 3.60 -0.56 -9.75
CA PHE A 90 2.39 -0.27 -9.00
C PHE A 90 2.40 1.16 -8.46
N PHE A 91 3.48 1.57 -7.79
CA PHE A 91 3.55 2.90 -7.19
C PHE A 91 3.44 4.00 -8.25
N ALA A 92 4.13 3.84 -9.39
CA ALA A 92 4.02 4.76 -10.51
C ALA A 92 2.57 4.87 -11.03
N SER A 93 1.84 3.76 -11.09
CA SER A 93 0.44 3.72 -11.53
C SER A 93 -0.48 4.35 -10.50
N TRP A 94 -0.28 4.08 -9.21
CA TRP A 94 -1.01 4.72 -8.12
C TRP A 94 -0.85 6.24 -8.15
N ARG A 95 0.38 6.75 -8.37
CA ARG A 95 0.64 8.18 -8.51
C ARG A 95 -0.15 8.79 -9.67
N LYS A 96 -0.23 8.11 -10.82
CA LYS A 96 -1.05 8.56 -11.95
C LYS A 96 -2.53 8.60 -11.60
N ALA A 97 -3.05 7.55 -10.97
CA ALA A 97 -4.46 7.47 -10.57
C ALA A 97 -4.83 8.60 -9.59
N LEU A 98 -3.95 8.90 -8.63
CA LEU A 98 -4.17 9.99 -7.68
C LEU A 98 -4.07 11.38 -8.29
N ALA A 99 -3.16 11.58 -9.25
CA ALA A 99 -3.09 12.84 -10.00
C ALA A 99 -4.39 13.11 -10.76
N VAL A 100 -5.02 12.06 -11.32
CA VAL A 100 -6.36 12.16 -11.93
C VAL A 100 -7.44 12.46 -10.88
N ARG A 101 -7.41 11.77 -9.72
CA ARG A 101 -8.43 11.91 -8.66
C ARG A 101 -8.44 13.27 -7.98
N SER A 102 -7.27 13.83 -7.72
CA SER A 102 -7.11 14.95 -6.76
C SER A 102 -6.47 16.22 -7.35
N ALA A 103 -6.03 16.18 -8.61
CA ALA A 103 -5.18 17.20 -9.24
C ALA A 103 -3.89 17.54 -8.44
N ALA A 104 -3.59 16.80 -7.37
CA ALA A 104 -2.41 16.98 -6.53
C ALA A 104 -1.33 15.98 -6.94
N ALA A 105 -0.08 16.42 -6.93
CA ALA A 105 1.06 15.55 -7.16
C ALA A 105 1.25 14.61 -5.96
N MET A 106 1.48 13.32 -6.21
CA MET A 106 1.95 12.39 -5.18
C MET A 106 3.46 12.56 -4.93
N PRO A 107 3.95 12.27 -3.71
CA PRO A 107 5.37 12.31 -3.43
C PRO A 107 6.13 11.32 -4.31
N ALA A 108 7.41 11.62 -4.56
CA ALA A 108 8.36 10.62 -5.02
C ALA A 108 8.51 9.52 -3.94
N ALA A 109 9.05 8.36 -4.32
CA ALA A 109 9.30 7.28 -3.37
C ALA A 109 10.18 7.76 -2.20
N GLY A 110 9.75 7.51 -0.96
CA GLY A 110 10.42 7.94 0.27
C GLY A 110 10.19 9.41 0.62
N GLY A 111 9.35 10.11 -0.15
CA GLY A 111 9.07 11.53 0.01
C GLY A 111 7.74 11.84 0.70
N THR A 112 7.50 13.12 0.86
CA THR A 112 6.23 13.68 1.32
C THR A 112 5.73 14.74 0.36
N VAL A 113 4.42 14.91 0.27
CA VAL A 113 3.79 16.01 -0.46
C VAL A 113 2.66 16.59 0.36
N ASP A 114 2.49 17.91 0.29
CA ASP A 114 1.39 18.60 0.95
C ASP A 114 0.22 18.77 -0.03
N ILE A 115 -0.98 18.38 0.42
CA ILE A 115 -2.25 18.52 -0.28
C ILE A 115 -3.17 19.35 0.60
N GLY A 116 -3.26 20.66 0.32
CA GLY A 116 -3.91 21.61 1.22
C GLY A 116 -3.16 21.72 2.55
N GLN A 117 -3.87 21.55 3.67
CA GLN A 117 -3.28 21.54 5.03
C GLN A 117 -2.89 20.15 5.53
N LYS A 118 -2.95 19.15 4.65
CA LYS A 118 -2.70 17.75 4.98
C LYS A 118 -1.47 17.24 4.22
N ARG A 119 -0.74 16.31 4.82
CA ARG A 119 0.45 15.69 4.24
C ARG A 119 0.16 14.26 3.84
N THR A 120 0.60 13.90 2.65
CA THR A 120 0.70 12.51 2.20
C THR A 120 2.16 12.10 2.23
N TRP A 121 2.43 10.93 2.83
CA TRP A 121 3.72 10.27 2.81
C TRP A 121 3.62 9.00 1.98
N ALA A 122 4.68 8.68 1.24
CA ALA A 122 4.77 7.39 0.59
C ALA A 122 6.21 6.89 0.53
N GLU A 123 6.38 5.58 0.60
CA GLU A 123 7.67 4.90 0.53
C GLU A 123 7.59 3.64 -0.31
N ILE A 124 8.62 3.42 -1.12
CA ILE A 124 8.93 2.11 -1.69
C ILE A 124 10.24 1.66 -1.06
N LYS A 125 10.27 0.41 -0.58
CA LYS A 125 11.50 -0.21 -0.07
C LYS A 125 11.50 -1.69 -0.45
N GLY A 126 12.41 -2.08 -1.36
CA GLY A 126 12.38 -3.42 -1.94
C GLY A 126 11.01 -3.72 -2.54
N ARG A 127 10.44 -4.87 -2.20
CA ARG A 127 9.09 -5.29 -2.65
C ARG A 127 7.92 -4.66 -1.88
N GLY A 128 8.16 -3.69 -1.00
CA GLY A 128 7.15 -3.10 -0.13
C GLY A 128 6.77 -1.68 -0.53
N VAL A 129 5.46 -1.39 -0.58
CA VAL A 129 4.92 -0.04 -0.80
C VAL A 129 4.06 0.39 0.39
N ALA A 130 4.31 1.58 0.92
CA ALA A 130 3.50 2.22 1.94
C ALA A 130 3.03 3.60 1.49
N ILE A 131 1.77 3.91 1.77
CA ILE A 131 1.13 5.19 1.47
C ILE A 131 0.29 5.58 2.68
N VAL A 132 0.50 6.78 3.20
CA VAL A 132 -0.31 7.34 4.29
C VAL A 132 -0.77 8.73 3.88
N GLU A 133 -2.08 8.88 3.73
CA GLU A 133 -2.75 10.10 3.30
C GLU A 133 -3.35 10.84 4.48
N SER A 134 -3.50 12.16 4.32
CA SER A 134 -4.25 13.03 5.21
C SER A 134 -3.68 13.23 6.63
N LEU A 135 -2.35 13.10 6.80
CA LEU A 135 -1.69 13.44 8.06
C LEU A 135 -1.82 14.94 8.35
N SER A 136 -2.20 15.29 9.59
CA SER A 136 -2.12 16.67 10.08
C SER A 136 -0.67 17.13 10.23
N VAL A 137 -0.44 18.44 10.31
CA VAL A 137 0.89 19.02 10.60
C VAL A 137 1.51 18.38 11.86
N ALA A 138 0.73 18.21 12.92
CA ALA A 138 1.20 17.59 14.16
C ALA A 138 1.59 16.11 13.97
N GLN A 139 0.84 15.38 13.14
CA GLN A 139 1.10 13.97 12.85
C GLN A 139 2.32 13.75 11.94
N THR A 140 2.76 14.77 11.19
CA THR A 140 3.95 14.65 10.32
C THR A 140 5.22 14.32 11.10
N ALA A 141 5.31 14.71 12.37
CA ALA A 141 6.41 14.33 13.26
C ALA A 141 6.53 12.81 13.49
N ARG A 142 5.48 12.04 13.17
CA ARG A 142 5.45 10.57 13.30
C ARG A 142 5.90 9.84 12.04
N ILE A 143 6.12 10.53 10.92
CA ILE A 143 6.47 9.91 9.63
C ILE A 143 7.73 9.03 9.77
N SER A 144 8.75 9.47 10.50
CA SER A 144 9.96 8.65 10.71
C SER A 144 9.67 7.35 11.47
N ALA A 145 8.79 7.39 12.47
CA ALA A 145 8.38 6.20 13.23
C ALA A 145 7.51 5.26 12.36
N ILE A 146 6.62 5.82 11.53
CA ILE A 146 5.82 5.07 10.57
C ILE A 146 6.71 4.38 9.54
N ALA A 147 7.67 5.10 8.97
CA ALA A 147 8.62 4.54 8.00
C ALA A 147 9.46 3.42 8.63
N ALA A 148 9.96 3.61 9.87
CA ALA A 148 10.72 2.59 10.57
C ALA A 148 9.90 1.31 10.81
N ALA A 149 8.68 1.46 11.33
CA ALA A 149 7.77 0.33 11.56
C ALA A 149 7.40 -0.38 10.25
N TRP A 150 7.17 0.36 9.16
CA TRP A 150 6.90 -0.24 7.86
C TRP A 150 8.09 -1.04 7.32
N ARG A 151 9.30 -0.51 7.41
CA ARG A 151 10.52 -1.21 6.96
C ARG A 151 10.74 -2.51 7.73
N GLU A 152 10.49 -2.49 9.04
CA GLU A 152 10.56 -3.69 9.86
C GLU A 152 9.50 -4.72 9.44
N ALA A 153 8.23 -4.33 9.37
CA ALA A 153 7.13 -5.22 8.99
C ALA A 153 7.29 -5.82 7.57
N SER A 154 7.73 -5.02 6.61
CA SER A 154 7.96 -5.48 5.23
C SER A 154 9.17 -6.40 5.12
N SER A 155 10.21 -6.22 5.95
CA SER A 155 11.39 -7.09 5.98
C SER A 155 11.11 -8.48 6.60
N GLN A 156 10.19 -8.55 7.58
CA GLN A 156 9.81 -9.79 8.26
C GLN A 156 8.83 -10.64 7.44
N SER A 157 8.26 -10.07 6.37
CA SER A 157 7.37 -10.79 5.48
C SER A 157 8.20 -11.76 4.62
N VAL A 158 7.91 -13.06 4.71
CA VAL A 158 8.64 -14.12 4.00
C VAL A 158 8.12 -14.24 2.57
N PRO A 159 8.98 -14.23 1.53
CA PRO A 159 8.55 -14.49 0.15
C PRO A 159 7.82 -15.84 0.04
N LEU A 160 6.77 -15.92 -0.78
CA LEU A 160 6.25 -17.23 -1.17
C LEU A 160 7.40 -18.00 -1.83
N SER A 161 7.76 -19.14 -1.25
CA SER A 161 8.73 -20.05 -1.87
C SER A 161 8.15 -20.52 -3.20
N GLN A 162 8.99 -20.59 -4.24
CA GLN A 162 8.66 -21.12 -5.57
C GLN A 162 7.72 -22.33 -5.52
N PRO A 163 6.87 -22.53 -6.55
CA PRO A 163 5.82 -23.54 -6.53
C PRO A 163 6.39 -24.90 -6.14
N LEU A 164 5.66 -25.62 -5.28
CA LEU A 164 5.89 -27.02 -4.97
C LEU A 164 6.12 -27.78 -6.28
N ARG A 165 7.38 -28.14 -6.59
CA ARG A 165 7.64 -29.16 -7.61
C ARG A 165 6.83 -30.37 -7.19
N ARG A 166 5.87 -30.78 -8.03
CA ARG A 166 5.24 -32.09 -7.85
C ARG A 166 6.36 -33.12 -7.77
N PRO A 167 6.36 -34.02 -6.78
CA PRO A 167 7.27 -35.16 -6.83
C PRO A 167 6.92 -35.98 -8.07
N ASP A 168 7.97 -36.35 -8.80
CA ASP A 168 7.93 -37.17 -10.01
C ASP A 168 7.29 -38.55 -9.76
#